data_AF-A0A382Z1D3-F1
#
_entry.id   AF-A0A382Z1D3-F1
#
_cell.length_a   1.000
_cell.length_b   1.000
_cell.length_c   1.000
_cell.angle_alpha   90.00
_cell.angle_beta   90.00
_cell.angle_gamma   90.00
#
_symmetry.space_group_name_H-M   'P 1'
#
loop_
_entity.id
_entity.type
_entity.pdbx_description
1 polymer ?
#
loop_
_entity_poly.entity_id
_entity_poly.type
_entity_poly.pdbx_seq_one_letter_code
_entity_poly.pdbx_strand_id
1 'polypeptide(L)'
;MSLSRRAFFGNFGVDRADSVSPSLIASRGREALELWRNGLNYEDEAQFTRMSEDAIVISSNENPLGPGPAAYQALLDGLNQQAGRYPTNFRPSHRELMQTIADKYGARPENITLGTGSGEILENAALAFTGPDKALVTADPSYL
;
A
#
# COMPACT_ATOMS: atom_id res chain seq x y z
N MET A 1 6.22 1.03 -34.45
CA MET A 1 6.11 2.43 -33.98
C MET A 1 6.51 2.48 -32.52
N SER A 2 7.57 3.21 -32.15
CA SER A 2 7.99 3.31 -30.75
C SER A 2 7.04 4.23 -29.97
N LEU A 3 6.28 3.68 -29.03
CA LEU A 3 5.49 4.48 -28.09
C LEU A 3 6.46 5.16 -27.12
N SER A 4 6.76 6.44 -27.34
CA SER A 4 7.52 7.23 -26.37
C SER A 4 6.59 7.69 -25.25
N ARG A 5 7.12 7.80 -24.02
CA ARG A 5 6.37 8.36 -22.87
C ARG A 5 5.76 9.73 -23.21
N ARG A 6 6.46 10.54 -24.02
CA ARG A 6 5.97 11.84 -24.50
C ARG A 6 4.75 11.71 -25.42
N ALA A 7 4.68 10.68 -26.27
CA ALA A 7 3.51 10.43 -27.12
C ALA A 7 2.30 9.95 -26.30
N PHE A 8 2.53 9.21 -25.22
CA PHE A 8 1.48 8.80 -24.28
C PHE A 8 0.84 10.03 -23.61
N PHE A 9 1.64 10.92 -23.00
CA PHE A 9 1.11 12.10 -22.31
C PHE A 9 0.64 13.23 -23.24
N GLY A 10 1.15 13.31 -24.47
CA GLY A 10 0.69 14.30 -25.46
C GLY A 10 -0.76 14.11 -25.90
N ASN A 11 -1.32 12.90 -25.77
CA ASN A 11 -2.72 12.61 -26.05
C ASN A 11 -3.65 12.80 -24.83
N PHE A 12 -3.09 12.97 -23.62
CA PHE A 12 -3.82 13.31 -22.39
C PHE A 12 -3.78 14.82 -22.14
N GLY A 13 -4.21 15.60 -23.14
CA GLY A 13 -4.42 17.04 -22.98
C GLY A 13 -5.36 17.33 -21.81
N VAL A 14 -5.00 18.38 -21.06
CA VAL A 14 -5.60 18.88 -19.82
C VAL A 14 -7.11 19.20 -19.92
N ASP A 15 -7.72 19.09 -21.10
CA ASP A 15 -9.11 19.45 -21.39
C ASP A 15 -10.06 18.26 -21.63
N ARG A 16 -9.69 17.02 -21.25
CA ARG A 16 -10.58 15.84 -21.33
C ARG A 16 -10.75 15.15 -19.98
N ALA A 17 -11.52 15.77 -19.10
CA ALA A 17 -11.97 15.18 -17.84
C ALA A 17 -12.95 13.99 -18.02
N ASP A 18 -13.43 13.73 -19.24
CA ASP A 18 -14.61 12.87 -19.45
C ASP A 18 -14.35 11.52 -20.14
N SER A 19 -13.11 11.11 -20.40
CA SER A 19 -12.86 9.90 -21.23
C SER A 19 -11.99 8.80 -20.61
N VAL A 20 -11.69 8.85 -19.32
CA VAL A 20 -11.22 7.66 -18.59
C VAL A 20 -12.33 7.26 -17.65
N SER A 21 -13.11 6.26 -18.04
CA SER A 21 -14.14 5.69 -17.17
C SER A 21 -13.46 5.31 -15.85
N PRO A 22 -13.96 5.79 -14.68
CA PRO A 22 -13.41 5.46 -13.37
C PRO A 22 -13.33 3.94 -13.10
N SER A 23 -14.03 3.13 -13.89
CA SER A 23 -14.04 1.67 -13.81
C SER A 23 -12.83 0.98 -14.43
N LEU A 24 -11.99 1.66 -15.22
CA LEU A 24 -10.84 1.05 -15.92
C LEU A 24 -9.49 1.26 -15.23
N ILE A 25 -9.38 2.25 -14.34
CA ILE A 25 -8.29 2.29 -13.38
C ILE A 25 -8.85 1.56 -12.17
N ALA A 26 -8.55 0.26 -12.06
CA ALA A 26 -9.04 -0.60 -11.00
C ALA A 26 -8.64 -0.03 -9.62
N SER A 27 -9.47 0.87 -9.14
CA SER A 27 -10.01 0.98 -7.80
C SER A 27 -9.36 -0.04 -6.86
N ARG A 28 -8.23 0.35 -6.26
CA ARG A 28 -7.75 -0.16 -4.98
C ARG A 28 -7.17 1.02 -4.20
N GLY A 29 -8.02 1.56 -3.31
CA GLY A 29 -7.66 2.57 -2.31
C GLY A 29 -8.71 3.67 -2.10
N ARG A 30 -9.58 3.94 -3.08
CA ARG A 30 -10.67 4.93 -2.96
C ARG A 30 -12.03 4.31 -2.72
N GLU A 31 -12.16 3.00 -2.85
CA GLU A 31 -13.43 2.29 -2.71
C GLU A 31 -13.81 2.19 -1.25
N ALA A 32 -12.89 1.92 -0.33
CA ALA A 32 -13.18 1.99 1.10
C ALA A 32 -13.64 3.41 1.53
N LEU A 33 -13.06 4.45 0.94
CA LEU A 33 -13.43 5.84 1.19
C LEU A 33 -14.76 6.22 0.52
N GLU A 34 -15.01 5.77 -0.71
CA GLU A 34 -16.29 5.94 -1.44
C GLU A 34 -17.42 5.16 -0.77
N LEU A 35 -17.18 3.93 -0.29
CA LEU A 35 -18.11 3.11 0.48
C LEU A 35 -18.47 3.81 1.80
N TRP A 36 -17.47 4.31 2.53
CA TRP A 36 -17.68 5.11 3.75
C TRP A 36 -18.45 6.40 3.48
N ARG A 37 -18.10 7.14 2.41
CA ARG A 37 -18.73 8.42 2.05
C ARG A 37 -20.17 8.25 1.57
N ASN A 38 -20.47 7.17 0.86
CA ASN A 38 -21.76 6.94 0.23
C ASN A 38 -22.70 6.05 1.07
N GLY A 39 -22.29 5.62 2.27
CA GLY A 39 -23.11 4.82 3.18
C GLY A 39 -23.46 3.43 2.62
N LEU A 40 -22.61 2.90 1.75
CA LEU A 40 -22.77 1.56 1.16
C LEU A 40 -22.31 0.51 2.17
N ASN A 41 -23.00 -0.63 2.22
CA ASN A 41 -22.73 -1.68 3.19
C ASN A 41 -21.62 -2.62 2.69
N TYR A 42 -20.99 -3.36 3.60
CA TYR A 42 -19.91 -4.31 3.31
C TYR A 42 -20.29 -5.39 2.26
N GLU A 43 -21.58 -5.71 2.11
CA GLU A 43 -22.04 -6.65 1.07
C GLU A 43 -21.97 -6.07 -0.35
N ASP A 44 -22.02 -4.75 -0.52
CA ASP A 44 -21.90 -4.09 -1.82
C ASP A 44 -20.44 -4.15 -2.31
N GLU A 45 -19.47 -4.08 -1.39
CA GLU A 45 -18.02 -4.14 -1.67
C GLU A 45 -17.61 -5.42 -2.42
N ALA A 46 -18.17 -6.56 -2.02
CA ALA A 46 -17.88 -7.87 -2.60
C ALA A 46 -18.37 -8.01 -4.06
N GLN A 47 -19.39 -7.25 -4.45
CA GLN A 47 -19.86 -7.20 -5.83
C GLN A 47 -18.99 -6.30 -6.71
N PHE A 48 -18.45 -5.20 -6.16
CA PHE A 48 -17.58 -4.27 -6.89
C PHE A 48 -16.15 -4.80 -7.09
N THR A 49 -15.66 -5.67 -6.21
CA THR A 49 -14.27 -6.20 -6.27
C THR A 49 -14.14 -7.54 -6.97
N ARG A 50 -15.23 -8.12 -7.49
CA ARG A 50 -15.18 -9.44 -8.13
C ARG A 50 -14.57 -9.34 -9.54
N MET A 51 -13.26 -9.50 -9.58
CA MET A 51 -12.51 -9.59 -10.84
C MET A 51 -12.81 -10.94 -11.52
N SER A 52 -12.84 -10.94 -12.85
CA SER A 52 -12.85 -12.19 -13.63
C SER A 52 -11.61 -13.02 -13.31
N GLU A 53 -11.71 -14.35 -13.35
CA GLU A 53 -10.57 -15.25 -13.14
C GLU A 53 -9.41 -14.99 -14.12
N ASP A 54 -9.74 -14.54 -15.34
CA ASP A 54 -8.75 -14.21 -16.39
C ASP A 54 -8.30 -12.73 -16.36
N ALA A 55 -8.70 -11.97 -15.33
CA ALA A 55 -8.37 -10.56 -15.24
C ALA A 55 -6.87 -10.35 -14.98
N ILE A 56 -6.26 -9.45 -15.76
CA ILE A 56 -4.90 -8.99 -15.52
C ILE A 56 -4.95 -7.84 -14.51
N VAL A 57 -4.44 -8.07 -13.28
CA VAL A 57 -4.44 -7.08 -12.19
C VAL A 57 -3.13 -6.30 -12.18
N ILE A 58 -3.17 -5.02 -12.55
CA ILE A 58 -1.98 -4.15 -12.65
C ILE A 58 -2.20 -2.76 -12.05
N SER A 59 -3.15 -2.61 -11.12
CA SER A 59 -3.55 -1.30 -10.57
C SER A 59 -2.95 -0.94 -9.21
N SER A 60 -2.32 -1.89 -8.50
CA SER A 60 -1.88 -1.71 -7.11
C SER A 60 -0.35 -1.66 -6.92
N ASN A 61 0.45 -1.66 -7.99
CA ASN A 61 1.92 -1.77 -7.93
C ASN A 61 2.43 -3.01 -7.15
N GLU A 62 1.63 -4.07 -7.06
CA GLU A 62 2.01 -5.33 -6.42
C GLU A 62 3.09 -6.06 -7.22
N ASN A 63 3.87 -6.91 -6.56
CA ASN A 63 4.79 -7.80 -7.27
C ASN A 63 4.00 -8.97 -7.89
N PRO A 64 3.92 -9.09 -9.23
CA PRO A 64 3.14 -10.14 -9.89
C PRO A 64 3.71 -11.54 -9.67
N LEU A 65 4.96 -11.67 -9.22
CA LEU A 65 5.58 -12.96 -8.89
C LEU A 65 5.23 -13.46 -7.48
N GLY A 66 4.54 -12.64 -6.68
CA GLY A 66 4.27 -12.95 -5.28
C GLY A 66 5.51 -12.86 -4.38
N PRO A 67 5.44 -13.39 -3.15
CA PRO A 67 6.56 -13.41 -2.22
C PRO A 67 7.69 -14.34 -2.70
N GLY A 68 8.94 -13.98 -2.43
CA GLY A 68 10.08 -14.86 -2.71
C GLY A 68 10.05 -16.14 -1.86
N PRO A 69 10.74 -17.23 -2.28
CA PRO A 69 10.64 -18.54 -1.63
C PRO A 69 10.93 -18.53 -0.12
N ALA A 70 11.93 -17.78 0.32
CA ALA A 70 12.27 -17.66 1.74
C ALA A 70 11.17 -16.97 2.57
N ALA A 71 10.55 -15.92 2.02
CA ALA A 71 9.45 -15.23 2.68
C ALA A 71 8.19 -16.11 2.73
N TYR A 72 7.92 -16.84 1.65
CA TYR A 72 6.80 -17.79 1.60
C TYR A 72 6.96 -18.90 2.63
N GLN A 73 8.15 -19.50 2.74
CA GLN A 73 8.41 -20.54 3.74
C GLN A 73 8.29 -20.00 5.18
N ALA A 74 8.85 -18.82 5.46
CA ALA A 74 8.74 -18.20 6.78
C ALA A 74 7.28 -17.91 7.18
N LEU A 75 6.42 -17.55 6.20
CA LEU A 75 4.99 -17.39 6.42
C LEU A 75 4.35 -18.73 6.81
N LEU A 76 4.61 -19.80 6.06
CA LEU A 76 4.09 -21.14 6.36
C LEU A 76 4.52 -21.64 7.74
N ASP A 77 5.79 -21.44 8.10
CA ASP A 77 6.34 -21.85 9.40
C ASP A 77 5.72 -21.05 10.56
N GLY A 78 5.39 -19.78 10.30
CA GLY A 78 4.75 -18.86 11.25
C GLY A 78 3.26 -19.15 11.49
N LEU A 79 2.57 -19.78 10.55
CA LEU A 79 1.15 -20.16 10.64
C LEU A 79 0.93 -21.42 11.50
N ASN A 80 1.48 -21.42 12.71
CA ASN A 80 1.28 -22.48 13.70
C ASN A 80 0.26 -22.04 14.78
N GLN A 81 0.04 -22.88 15.80
CA GLN A 81 -0.94 -22.63 16.87
C GLN A 81 -0.69 -21.32 17.66
N GLN A 82 0.49 -20.71 17.53
CA GLN A 82 0.85 -19.46 18.19
C GLN A 82 0.56 -18.21 17.34
N ALA A 83 0.14 -18.34 16.07
CA ALA A 83 -0.03 -17.21 15.15
C ALA A 83 -1.00 -16.12 15.66
N GLY A 84 -1.94 -16.45 16.55
CA GLY A 84 -2.86 -15.50 17.18
C GLY A 84 -2.35 -14.86 18.48
N ARG A 85 -1.12 -15.14 18.90
CA ARG A 85 -0.52 -14.53 20.11
C ARG A 85 0.13 -13.20 19.76
N TYR A 86 0.21 -12.31 20.75
CA TYR A 86 0.96 -11.07 20.59
C TYR A 86 2.41 -11.34 20.15
N PRO A 87 2.97 -10.53 19.22
CA PRO A 87 4.33 -10.71 18.69
C PRO A 87 5.44 -10.67 19.74
N THR A 88 5.16 -10.12 20.94
CA THR A 88 6.10 -10.14 22.08
C THR A 88 6.35 -11.55 22.60
N ASN A 89 5.36 -12.45 22.48
CA ASN A 89 5.38 -13.82 22.97
C ASN A 89 5.83 -14.84 21.92
N PHE A 90 6.16 -14.38 20.71
CA PHE A 90 6.53 -15.23 19.58
C PHE A 90 7.94 -14.87 19.07
N ARG A 91 8.54 -15.78 18.31
CA ARG A 91 9.85 -15.60 17.69
C ARG A 91 9.79 -15.96 16.20
N PRO A 92 10.43 -15.17 15.32
CA PRO A 92 11.16 -13.94 15.61
C PRO A 92 10.24 -12.80 16.07
N SER A 93 10.71 -12.01 17.03
CA SER A 93 10.00 -10.86 17.59
C SER A 93 10.23 -9.60 16.77
N HIS A 94 9.42 -8.56 17.02
CA HIS A 94 9.61 -7.23 16.43
C HIS A 94 11.03 -6.69 16.66
N ARG A 95 11.64 -6.96 17.81
CA ARG A 95 13.00 -6.49 18.13
C ARG A 95 14.05 -7.12 17.22
N GLU A 96 13.91 -8.42 16.93
CA GLU A 96 14.84 -9.14 16.03
C GLU A 96 14.68 -8.66 14.58
N LEU A 97 13.44 -8.37 14.15
CA LEU A 97 13.20 -7.77 12.85
C LEU A 97 13.83 -6.37 12.73
N MET A 98 13.63 -5.50 13.74
CA MET A 98 14.24 -4.17 13.75
C MET A 98 15.76 -4.24 13.74
N GLN A 99 16.36 -5.14 14.51
CA GLN A 99 17.81 -5.36 14.50
C GLN A 99 18.29 -5.80 13.11
N THR A 100 17.60 -6.76 12.49
CA THR A 100 17.95 -7.29 11.16
C THR A 100 17.90 -6.18 10.09
N ILE A 101 16.89 -5.31 10.15
CA ILE A 101 16.78 -4.14 9.25
C ILE A 101 17.91 -3.16 9.53
N ALA A 102 18.20 -2.86 10.79
CA ALA A 102 19.27 -1.94 11.18
C ALA A 102 20.64 -2.42 10.66
N ASP A 103 20.96 -3.70 10.87
CA ASP A 103 22.22 -4.31 10.40
C ASP A 103 22.33 -4.28 8.88
N LYS A 104 21.24 -4.59 8.17
CA LYS A 104 21.19 -4.57 6.70
C LYS A 104 21.51 -3.20 6.11
N TYR A 105 21.08 -2.12 6.76
CA TYR A 105 21.22 -0.76 6.25
C TYR A 105 22.29 0.07 7.00
N GLY A 106 23.05 -0.53 7.92
CA GLY A 106 24.06 0.18 8.71
C GLY A 106 23.48 1.27 9.62
N ALA A 107 22.24 1.07 10.08
CA ALA A 107 21.55 1.97 11.00
C ALA A 107 21.63 1.45 12.45
N ARG A 108 21.17 2.25 13.41
CA ARG A 108 20.99 1.78 14.80
C ARG A 108 19.54 1.32 15.00
N PRO A 109 19.26 0.33 15.87
CA PRO A 109 17.90 -0.15 16.11
C PRO A 109 16.91 0.96 16.49
N GLU A 110 17.35 1.98 17.23
CA GLU A 110 16.54 3.14 17.60
C GLU A 110 16.18 4.06 16.42
N ASN A 111 16.77 3.85 15.24
CA ASN A 111 16.38 4.54 14.01
C ASN A 111 15.30 3.79 13.23
N ILE A 112 14.89 2.60 13.70
CA ILE A 112 13.91 1.75 13.03
C ILE A 112 12.60 1.77 13.81
N THR A 113 11.50 2.02 13.11
CA THR A 113 10.14 1.79 13.61
C THR A 113 9.42 0.83 12.70
N LEU A 114 8.53 0.01 13.25
CA LEU A 114 7.68 -0.90 12.50
C LEU A 114 6.25 -0.34 12.44
N GLY A 115 5.57 -0.55 11.32
CA GLY A 115 4.16 -0.25 11.14
C GLY A 115 3.49 -1.32 10.28
N THR A 116 2.17 -1.37 10.32
CA THR A 116 1.33 -2.26 9.51
C THR A 116 1.19 -1.75 8.07
N GLY A 117 2.34 -1.61 7.40
CA GLY A 117 2.48 -0.89 6.14
C GLY A 117 3.01 0.54 6.33
N SER A 118 3.56 1.12 5.28
CA SER A 118 4.13 2.48 5.33
C SER A 118 3.07 3.57 5.50
N GLY A 119 1.81 3.30 5.15
CA GLY A 119 0.69 4.24 5.31
C GLY A 119 0.53 4.71 6.76
N GLU A 120 0.51 3.77 7.72
CA GLU A 120 0.46 4.08 9.15
C GLU A 120 1.64 4.95 9.60
N ILE A 121 2.84 4.69 9.08
CA ILE A 121 4.05 5.46 9.41
C ILE A 121 3.93 6.89 8.88
N LEU A 122 3.43 7.08 7.66
CA LEU A 122 3.22 8.40 7.07
C LEU A 122 2.13 9.20 7.80
N GLU A 123 1.02 8.55 8.16
CA GLU A 123 -0.05 9.16 8.95
C GLU A 123 0.46 9.62 10.32
N ASN A 124 1.15 8.75 11.05
CA ASN A 124 1.74 9.08 12.34
C ASN A 124 2.78 10.21 12.24
N ALA A 125 3.56 10.26 11.15
CA ALA A 125 4.49 11.35 10.90
C ALA A 125 3.75 12.68 10.67
N ALA A 126 2.67 12.68 9.89
CA ALA A 126 1.85 13.87 9.69
C ALA A 126 1.25 14.35 11.02
N LEU A 127 0.66 13.45 11.81
CA LEU A 127 0.06 13.76 13.12
C LEU A 127 1.10 14.31 14.11
N ALA A 128 2.32 13.77 14.13
CA ALA A 128 3.36 14.17 15.06
C ALA A 128 4.00 15.53 14.72
N PHE A 129 4.11 15.87 13.43
CA PHE A 129 4.91 17.01 12.97
C PHE A 129 4.14 18.16 12.34
N THR A 130 2.84 17.99 12.05
CA THR A 130 1.99 19.05 11.49
C THR A 130 1.01 19.61 12.52
N GLY A 131 0.37 20.73 12.20
CA GLY A 131 -0.60 21.39 13.07
C GLY A 131 -1.04 22.74 12.49
N PRO A 132 -1.90 23.50 13.19
CA PRO A 132 -2.43 24.78 12.69
C PRO A 132 -1.35 25.75 12.23
N ASP A 133 -0.20 25.76 12.91
CA ASP A 133 0.95 26.64 12.61
C ASP A 133 2.15 25.88 11.99
N LYS A 134 1.96 24.62 11.57
CA LYS A 134 3.01 23.76 10.99
C LYS A 134 2.50 23.09 9.72
N ALA A 135 2.75 23.75 8.59
CA ALA A 135 2.33 23.27 7.27
C ALA A 135 3.19 22.10 6.75
N LEU A 136 2.57 21.22 5.96
CA LEU A 136 3.23 20.21 5.14
C LEU A 136 3.50 20.77 3.74
N VAL A 137 4.73 20.60 3.23
CA VAL A 137 5.09 20.93 1.85
C VAL A 137 5.29 19.65 1.06
N THR A 138 4.68 19.56 -0.12
CA THR A 138 4.70 18.36 -0.97
C THR A 138 4.67 18.71 -2.45
N ALA A 139 4.98 17.73 -3.29
CA ALA A 139 4.87 17.84 -4.74
C ALA A 139 3.44 17.54 -5.23
N ASP A 140 3.08 18.12 -6.38
CA ASP A 140 1.81 17.91 -7.05
C ASP A 140 2.07 17.52 -8.54
N PRO A 141 1.76 16.28 -8.99
CA PRO A 141 1.10 15.19 -8.24
C PRO A 141 2.08 14.34 -7.41
N SER A 142 1.60 13.81 -6.27
CA SER A 142 2.30 12.85 -5.41
C SER A 142 1.30 11.92 -4.70
N TYR A 143 1.76 10.93 -3.94
CA TYR A 143 0.95 9.89 -3.29
C TYR A 143 -0.07 10.41 -2.24
N LEU A 144 0.17 11.58 -1.65
CA LEU A 144 -0.53 12.06 -0.44
C LEU A 144 -2.05 11.88 -0.44
#